data_AF-A0A482ZET1-F1
#
_entry.id   AF-A0A482ZET1-F1
#
_cell.length_a   1.000
_cell.length_b   1.000
_cell.length_c   1.000
_cell.angle_alpha   90.00
_cell.angle_beta   90.00
_cell.angle_gamma   90.00
#
_symmetry.space_group_name_H-M   'P 1'
#
loop_
_entity.id
_entity.type
_entity.pdbx_description
1 polymer ?
#
loop_
_entity_poly.entity_id
_entity_poly.type
_entity_poly.pdbx_seq_one_letter_code
_entity_poly.pdbx_strand_id
1 'polypeptide(L)'
;MQRSQYEYGNKVSIVSTKDTNIIVGVVSHDKNIHDSKTLDSAIAHANSNRIKSIKQAVCDRGYVGAKEVLGAKIILPKKALKKDNRYQRDKKRKLCKRRAAIEPIIGHLKSDFRLSRNLLKGQIGDEINVLMAACAWNLKKWLVMADIFLFLQKMRYFFIKNDWFFVVMGKGLKLNRI
;
A
#
# COMPACT_ATOMS: atom_id res chain seq x y z
N MET A 1 4.36 -31.72 10.23
CA MET A 1 3.28 -30.77 9.89
C MET A 1 2.88 -31.02 8.44
N GLN A 2 1.67 -31.54 8.22
CA GLN A 2 1.11 -31.67 6.87
C GLN A 2 0.98 -30.28 6.26
N ARG A 3 1.64 -30.02 5.13
CA ARG A 3 1.36 -28.84 4.30
C ARG A 3 -0.05 -29.01 3.74
N SER A 4 -0.89 -27.99 3.89
CA SER A 4 -2.14 -27.96 3.15
C SER A 4 -1.83 -27.91 1.65
N GLN A 5 -2.57 -28.67 0.84
CA GLN A 5 -2.38 -28.67 -0.61
C GLN A 5 -2.57 -27.23 -1.11
N TYR A 6 -1.59 -26.67 -1.82
CA TYR A 6 -1.57 -25.30 -2.37
C TYR A 6 -1.18 -24.14 -1.42
N GLU A 7 -0.64 -24.39 -0.22
CA GLU A 7 -0.15 -23.30 0.64
C GLU A 7 1.05 -22.56 0.03
N TYR A 8 0.98 -21.22 -0.01
CA TYR A 8 2.10 -20.39 -0.48
C TYR A 8 3.30 -20.52 0.49
N GLY A 9 4.34 -21.23 0.06
CA GLY A 9 5.46 -21.65 0.91
C GLY A 9 6.70 -20.74 0.87
N ASN A 10 6.71 -19.72 0.01
CA ASN A 10 7.87 -18.87 -0.23
C ASN A 10 7.79 -17.54 0.53
N LYS A 11 8.96 -16.94 0.78
CA LYS A 11 9.04 -15.67 1.50
C LYS A 11 8.85 -14.52 0.51
N VAL A 12 7.98 -13.58 0.83
CA VAL A 12 7.64 -12.48 -0.08
C VAL A 12 8.04 -11.15 0.53
N SER A 13 8.70 -10.31 -0.28
CA SER A 13 8.98 -8.91 0.05
C SER A 13 8.08 -8.00 -0.78
N ILE A 14 7.35 -7.09 -0.11
CA ILE A 14 6.42 -6.15 -0.74
C ILE A 14 6.84 -4.74 -0.39
N VAL A 15 6.92 -3.87 -1.40
CA VAL A 15 7.26 -2.45 -1.25
C VAL A 15 6.07 -1.60 -1.68
N SER A 16 5.56 -0.79 -0.76
CA SER A 16 4.45 0.13 -1.00
C SER A 16 4.81 1.60 -0.79
N THR A 17 4.08 2.48 -1.46
CA THR A 17 4.18 3.93 -1.25
C THR A 17 3.61 4.33 0.10
N LYS A 18 4.22 5.32 0.75
CA LYS A 18 3.81 5.79 2.07
C LYS A 18 2.40 6.40 2.10
N ASP A 19 2.07 7.21 1.10
CA ASP A 19 0.90 8.09 1.16
C ASP A 19 -0.34 7.45 0.51
N THR A 20 -0.15 6.71 -0.58
CA THR A 20 -1.25 6.08 -1.35
C THR A 20 -1.37 4.57 -1.12
N ASN A 21 -0.38 3.94 -0.46
CA ASN A 21 -0.31 2.48 -0.28
C ASN A 21 -0.44 1.71 -1.61
N ILE A 22 0.14 2.25 -2.68
CA ILE A 22 0.26 1.58 -3.99
C ILE A 22 1.50 0.69 -3.91
N ILE A 23 1.39 -0.54 -4.37
CA ILE A 23 2.51 -1.49 -4.41
C ILE A 23 3.36 -1.18 -5.63
N VAL A 24 4.68 -1.00 -5.44
CA VAL A 24 5.62 -0.60 -6.48
C VAL A 24 6.68 -1.66 -6.74
N GLY A 25 6.94 -2.53 -5.76
CA GLY A 25 7.87 -3.63 -5.91
C GLY A 25 7.40 -4.86 -5.16
N VAL A 26 7.66 -6.02 -5.75
CA VAL A 26 7.30 -7.33 -5.22
C VAL A 26 8.40 -8.29 -5.59
N VAL A 27 8.86 -9.09 -4.63
CA VAL A 27 9.87 -10.13 -4.87
C VAL A 27 9.48 -11.38 -4.09
N SER A 28 9.42 -12.53 -4.77
CA SER A 28 9.38 -13.84 -4.14
C SER A 28 10.80 -14.33 -3.91
N HIS A 29 11.05 -14.95 -2.76
CA HIS A 29 12.34 -15.54 -2.41
C HIS A 29 12.16 -17.04 -2.20
N ASP A 30 12.94 -17.82 -2.96
CA ASP A 30 12.87 -19.29 -2.97
C ASP A 30 13.42 -19.94 -1.71
N LYS A 31 14.46 -19.34 -1.13
CA LYS A 31 15.04 -19.78 0.14
C LYS A 31 14.43 -18.93 1.25
N ASN A 32 14.23 -19.52 2.43
CA ASN A 32 13.85 -18.77 3.64
C ASN A 32 15.05 -17.93 4.13
N ILE A 33 15.44 -16.95 3.32
CA ILE A 33 16.54 -16.04 3.56
C ILE A 33 16.14 -15.13 4.72
N HIS A 34 17.09 -14.87 5.60
CA HIS A 34 16.89 -13.96 6.71
C HIS A 34 16.45 -12.57 6.19
N ASP A 35 15.45 -11.95 6.84
CA ASP A 35 14.82 -10.69 6.39
C ASP A 35 15.83 -9.57 6.12
N SER A 36 16.94 -9.56 6.85
CA SER A 36 18.03 -8.59 6.68
C SER A 36 18.64 -8.57 5.28
N LYS A 37 18.58 -9.68 4.52
CA LYS A 37 19.16 -9.81 3.17
C LYS A 37 18.13 -9.65 2.05
N THR A 38 16.84 -9.50 2.36
CA THR A 38 15.79 -9.39 1.35
C THR A 38 15.52 -7.94 0.91
N LEU A 39 16.09 -6.95 1.61
CA LEU A 39 15.91 -5.53 1.30
C LEU A 39 16.54 -5.13 -0.04
N ASP A 40 17.71 -5.69 -0.37
CA ASP A 40 18.45 -5.32 -1.57
C ASP A 40 17.64 -5.65 -2.82
N SER A 41 17.09 -6.86 -2.91
CA SER A 41 16.25 -7.28 -4.04
C SER A 41 14.93 -6.50 -4.08
N ALA A 42 14.31 -6.26 -2.92
CA ALA A 42 13.04 -5.54 -2.84
C ALA A 42 13.17 -4.08 -3.30
N ILE A 43 14.25 -3.40 -2.89
CA ILE A 43 14.54 -2.02 -3.29
C ILE A 43 14.99 -1.96 -4.75
N ALA A 44 15.78 -2.92 -5.23
CA ALA A 44 16.17 -3.01 -6.63
C ALA A 44 14.93 -3.14 -7.54
N HIS A 45 14.02 -4.08 -7.24
CA HIS A 45 12.79 -4.26 -8.00
C HIS A 45 11.84 -3.04 -7.88
N ALA A 46 11.80 -2.38 -6.73
CA ALA A 46 10.98 -1.18 -6.59
C ALA A 46 11.59 0.03 -7.34
N ASN A 47 12.92 0.08 -7.47
CA ASN A 47 13.60 1.12 -8.25
C ASN A 47 13.49 0.87 -9.76
N SER A 48 13.50 -0.38 -10.24
CA SER A 48 13.33 -0.68 -11.67
C SER A 48 11.99 -0.19 -12.21
N ASN A 49 10.95 -0.19 -11.37
CA ASN A 49 9.61 0.27 -11.71
C ASN A 49 9.44 1.80 -11.56
N ARG A 50 10.50 2.54 -11.21
CA ARG A 50 10.43 3.99 -10.93
C ARG A 50 11.50 4.76 -11.67
N ILE A 51 11.14 5.94 -12.16
CA ILE A 51 12.09 6.90 -12.74
C ILE A 51 12.98 7.52 -11.64
N LYS A 52 12.41 7.76 -10.45
CA LYS A 52 13.13 8.35 -9.31
C LYS A 52 13.45 7.28 -8.27
N SER A 53 14.72 7.17 -7.90
CA SER A 53 15.20 6.23 -6.88
C SER A 53 14.59 6.49 -5.50
N ILE A 54 14.42 5.42 -4.73
CA ILE A 54 13.95 5.46 -3.34
C ILE A 54 15.04 6.10 -2.47
N LYS A 55 14.73 7.24 -1.85
CA LYS A 55 15.65 7.91 -0.91
C LYS A 55 15.52 7.41 0.53
N GLN A 56 14.32 7.00 0.93
CA GLN A 56 14.01 6.56 2.29
C GLN A 56 12.98 5.44 2.25
N ALA A 57 13.23 4.37 3.01
CA ALA A 57 12.30 3.26 3.19
C ALA A 57 12.06 3.03 4.69
N VAL A 58 10.81 2.74 5.07
CA VAL A 58 10.43 2.42 6.44
C VAL A 58 10.16 0.92 6.51
N CYS A 59 10.91 0.22 7.35
CA CYS A 59 10.84 -1.25 7.44
C CYS A 59 10.40 -1.69 8.83
N ASP A 60 9.95 -2.94 8.96
CA ASP A 60 9.66 -3.54 10.25
C ASP A 60 10.95 -3.87 11.03
N ARG A 61 10.82 -4.13 12.33
CA ARG A 61 11.90 -4.49 13.25
C ARG A 61 12.70 -5.71 12.80
N GLY A 62 12.09 -6.65 12.10
CA GLY A 62 12.75 -7.87 11.60
C GLY A 62 13.91 -7.60 10.64
N TYR A 63 13.91 -6.43 9.99
CA TYR A 63 14.96 -6.00 9.06
C TYR A 63 16.18 -5.41 9.77
N VAL A 64 16.83 -6.21 10.62
CA VAL A 64 18.01 -5.80 11.38
C VAL A 64 19.26 -5.82 10.50
N GLY A 65 20.09 -4.77 10.54
CA GLY A 65 21.45 -4.78 9.99
C GLY A 65 21.75 -3.68 8.97
N ALA A 66 20.85 -3.46 8.00
CA ALA A 66 21.09 -2.47 6.94
C ALA A 66 20.63 -1.06 7.36
N LYS A 67 21.56 -0.09 7.37
CA LYS A 67 21.25 1.34 7.59
C LYS A 67 20.94 2.07 6.29
N GLU A 68 21.56 1.61 5.21
CA GLU A 68 21.43 2.13 3.85
C GLU A 68 21.54 0.98 2.86
N VAL A 69 20.67 0.98 1.85
CA VAL A 69 20.61 -0.04 0.81
C VAL A 69 20.39 0.67 -0.52
N LEU A 70 21.29 0.48 -1.49
CA LEU A 70 21.18 1.08 -2.83
C LEU A 70 20.91 2.60 -2.80
N GLY A 71 21.52 3.32 -1.86
CA GLY A 71 21.32 4.77 -1.65
C GLY A 71 20.03 5.16 -0.91
N ALA A 72 19.20 4.18 -0.53
CA ALA A 72 18.00 4.38 0.26
C ALA A 72 18.29 4.26 1.75
N LYS A 73 17.96 5.30 2.52
CA LYS A 73 18.09 5.27 3.99
C LYS A 73 16.97 4.44 4.61
N ILE A 74 17.34 3.40 5.36
CA ILE A 74 16.39 2.51 6.03
C ILE A 74 16.04 3.07 7.41
N ILE A 75 14.75 3.27 7.66
CA ILE A 75 14.21 3.78 8.91
C ILE A 75 13.55 2.62 9.65
N LEU A 76 14.20 2.16 10.70
CA LEU A 76 13.70 1.13 11.61
C LEU A 76 13.08 1.77 12.86
N PRO A 77 12.04 1.18 13.45
CA PRO A 77 11.45 1.65 14.70
C PRO A 77 12.37 1.33 15.88
N LYS A 78 13.34 2.20 16.11
CA LYS A 78 14.26 2.19 17.26
C LYS A 78 13.86 3.26 18.28
N LYS A 79 14.35 3.12 19.52
CA LYS A 79 14.22 4.17 20.54
C LYS A 79 14.83 5.47 19.98
N ALA A 80 14.17 6.59 20.25
CA ALA A 80 14.68 7.90 19.86
C ALA A 80 16.06 8.13 20.49
N LEU A 81 17.01 8.61 19.70
CA LEU A 81 18.35 8.90 20.20
C LEU A 81 18.29 10.18 21.05
N LYS A 82 19.03 10.23 22.16
CA LYS A 82 19.08 11.41 23.04
C LYS A 82 19.52 12.69 22.30
N LYS A 83 20.31 12.55 21.23
CA LYS A 83 20.79 13.62 20.36
C LYS A 83 19.75 14.15 19.34
N ASP A 84 18.63 13.47 19.14
CA ASP A 84 17.66 13.90 18.11
C ASP A 84 16.83 15.10 18.60
N ASN A 85 16.75 16.16 17.79
CA ASN A 85 15.85 17.28 18.04
C ASN A 85 14.37 16.80 18.08
N ARG A 86 13.50 17.49 18.85
CA ARG A 86 12.05 17.22 18.96
C ARG A 86 11.41 17.02 17.58
N TYR A 87 11.70 17.91 16.63
CA TYR A 87 11.18 17.83 15.26
C TYR A 87 11.59 16.53 14.54
N GLN A 88 12.86 16.16 14.63
CA GLN A 88 13.38 14.93 14.01
C GLN A 88 12.75 13.67 14.63
N ARG A 89 12.53 13.70 15.96
CA ARG A 89 11.83 12.63 16.68
C ARG A 89 10.38 12.49 16.22
N ASP A 90 9.66 13.59 16.05
CA ASP A 90 8.27 13.57 15.57
C ASP A 90 8.17 13.07 14.12
N LYS A 91 9.07 13.52 13.24
CA LYS A 91 9.14 13.04 11.85
C LYS A 91 9.36 11.53 11.77
N LYS A 92 10.32 11.00 12.55
CA LYS A 92 10.55 9.54 12.65
C LYS A 92 9.32 8.82 13.23
N ARG A 93 8.69 9.36 14.27
CA ARG A 93 7.47 8.79 14.87
C ARG A 93 6.32 8.69 13.88
N LYS A 94 6.05 9.76 13.11
CA LYS A 94 5.00 9.77 12.07
C LYS A 94 5.26 8.73 10.98
N LEU A 95 6.52 8.56 10.57
CA LEU A 95 6.92 7.53 9.60
C LEU A 95 6.70 6.11 10.16
N CYS A 96 7.16 5.85 11.38
CA CYS A 96 6.95 4.55 12.03
C CYS A 96 5.46 4.25 12.29
N LYS A 97 4.62 5.26 12.55
CA LYS A 97 3.17 5.07 12.70
C LYS A 97 2.53 4.65 11.38
N ARG A 98 2.96 5.20 10.24
CA ARG A 98 2.45 4.84 8.91
C ARG A 98 2.77 3.39 8.52
N ARG A 99 3.87 2.83 9.04
CA ARG A 99 4.22 1.40 8.89
C ARG A 99 3.09 0.46 9.34
N ALA A 100 2.24 0.88 10.28
CA ALA A 100 1.09 0.07 10.73
C ALA A 100 0.12 -0.28 9.59
N ALA A 101 0.16 0.42 8.45
CA ALA A 101 -0.61 0.06 7.27
C ALA A 101 -0.06 -1.17 6.50
N ILE A 102 1.20 -1.58 6.73
CA ILE A 102 1.83 -2.70 6.02
C ILE A 102 1.15 -4.03 6.38
N GLU A 103 0.89 -4.30 7.67
CA GLU A 103 0.25 -5.55 8.09
C GLU A 103 -1.15 -5.71 7.50
N PRO A 104 -2.05 -4.69 7.54
CA PRO A 104 -3.32 -4.75 6.82
C PRO A 104 -3.17 -5.02 5.32
N ILE A 105 -2.20 -4.38 4.64
CA ILE A 105 -1.99 -4.60 3.20
C ILE A 105 -1.61 -6.07 2.95
N ILE A 106 -0.66 -6.62 3.70
CA ILE A 106 -0.25 -8.02 3.59
C ILE A 106 -1.42 -8.95 3.92
N GLY A 107 -2.20 -8.62 4.95
CA GLY A 107 -3.43 -9.35 5.31
C GLY A 107 -4.41 -9.42 4.14
N HIS A 108 -4.76 -8.28 3.56
CA HIS A 108 -5.64 -8.21 2.38
C HIS A 108 -5.07 -8.95 1.19
N LEU A 109 -3.76 -8.86 0.93
CA LEU A 109 -3.14 -9.64 -0.15
C LEU A 109 -3.33 -11.15 0.07
N LYS A 110 -3.17 -11.63 1.30
CA LYS A 110 -3.36 -13.05 1.67
C LYS A 110 -4.81 -13.51 1.57
N SER A 111 -5.77 -12.71 2.06
CA SER A 111 -7.19 -13.08 2.11
C SER A 111 -7.92 -12.76 0.81
N ASP A 112 -7.87 -11.50 0.38
CA ASP A 112 -8.75 -10.95 -0.66
C ASP A 112 -8.18 -11.22 -2.06
N PHE A 113 -6.85 -11.20 -2.18
CA PHE A 113 -6.15 -11.40 -3.45
C PHE A 113 -5.50 -12.79 -3.55
N ARG A 114 -5.93 -13.72 -2.70
CA ARG A 114 -5.58 -15.15 -2.74
C ARG A 114 -4.08 -15.45 -2.70
N LEU A 115 -3.25 -14.54 -2.21
CA LEU A 115 -1.82 -14.78 -2.05
C LEU A 115 -1.52 -15.98 -1.12
N SER A 116 -2.45 -16.35 -0.24
CA SER A 116 -2.33 -17.52 0.63
C SER A 116 -2.30 -18.86 -0.11
N ARG A 117 -2.79 -18.92 -1.36
CA ARG A 117 -2.83 -20.14 -2.16
C ARG A 117 -2.08 -19.93 -3.47
N ASN A 118 -1.15 -20.81 -3.78
CA ASN A 118 -0.56 -20.85 -5.12
C ASN A 118 -1.08 -22.04 -5.92
N LEU A 119 -1.77 -21.73 -7.02
CA LEU A 119 -2.27 -22.72 -7.98
C LEU A 119 -1.26 -22.96 -9.12
N LEU A 120 -0.31 -22.05 -9.30
CA LEU A 120 0.73 -22.14 -10.31
C LEU A 120 1.88 -23.00 -9.78
N LYS A 121 2.50 -23.77 -10.69
CA LYS A 121 3.59 -24.70 -10.35
C LYS A 121 4.94 -24.00 -10.44
N GLY A 122 5.80 -24.29 -9.46
CA GLY A 122 7.20 -23.85 -9.46
C GLY A 122 7.39 -22.38 -9.08
N GLN A 123 8.66 -21.97 -9.08
CA GLN A 123 9.12 -20.66 -8.60
C GLN A 123 8.56 -19.50 -9.42
N ILE A 124 8.58 -19.66 -10.75
CA ILE A 124 7.98 -18.70 -11.69
C ILE A 124 6.49 -18.53 -11.38
N GLY A 125 5.80 -19.62 -11.03
CA GLY A 125 4.40 -19.59 -10.62
C GLY A 125 4.17 -18.80 -9.33
N ASP A 126 5.03 -18.98 -8.33
CA ASP A 126 4.98 -18.19 -7.09
C ASP A 126 5.15 -16.69 -7.38
N GLU A 127 6.18 -16.32 -8.15
CA GLU A 127 6.44 -14.93 -8.54
C GLU A 127 5.26 -14.29 -9.28
N ILE A 128 4.70 -15.00 -10.27
CA ILE A 128 3.54 -14.55 -11.03
C ILE A 128 2.34 -14.38 -10.10
N ASN A 129 2.10 -15.31 -9.17
CA ASN A 129 0.97 -15.21 -8.23
C ASN A 129 1.08 -13.94 -7.37
N VAL A 130 2.27 -13.63 -6.83
CA VAL A 130 2.45 -12.41 -6.04
C VAL A 130 2.30 -11.15 -6.89
N LEU A 131 2.85 -11.16 -8.09
CA LEU A 131 2.77 -10.02 -9.01
C LEU A 131 1.32 -9.74 -9.40
N MET A 132 0.53 -10.79 -9.68
CA MET A 132 -0.91 -10.67 -9.95
C MET A 132 -1.68 -10.16 -8.73
N ALA A 133 -1.38 -10.67 -7.53
CA ALA A 133 -2.03 -10.20 -6.30
C ALA A 133 -1.76 -8.70 -6.05
N ALA A 134 -0.51 -8.26 -6.25
CA ALA A 134 -0.14 -6.86 -6.12
C ALA A 134 -0.75 -5.96 -7.22
N CYS A 135 -0.82 -6.47 -8.45
CA CYS A 135 -1.50 -5.78 -9.55
C CYS A 135 -2.99 -5.59 -9.23
N ALA A 136 -3.66 -6.65 -8.78
CA ALA A 136 -5.07 -6.60 -8.41
C ALA A 136 -5.34 -5.61 -7.25
N TRP A 137 -4.45 -5.55 -6.25
CA TRP A 137 -4.50 -4.52 -5.20
C TRP A 137 -4.45 -3.10 -5.78
N ASN A 138 -3.49 -2.85 -6.68
CA ASN A 138 -3.34 -1.55 -7.32
C ASN A 138 -4.58 -1.21 -8.17
N LEU A 139 -5.08 -2.14 -9.00
CA LEU A 139 -6.27 -1.95 -9.81
C LEU A 139 -7.51 -1.64 -8.97
N LYS A 140 -7.72 -2.35 -7.85
CA LYS A 140 -8.82 -2.07 -6.92
C LYS A 140 -8.78 -0.62 -6.42
N LYS A 141 -7.60 -0.07 -6.17
CA LYS A 141 -7.46 1.34 -5.76
C LYS A 141 -7.88 2.30 -6.86
N TRP A 142 -7.49 2.04 -8.09
CA TRP A 142 -7.89 2.85 -9.24
C TRP A 142 -9.39 2.79 -9.47
N LEU A 143 -10.00 1.61 -9.35
CA LEU A 143 -11.46 1.44 -9.46
C LEU A 143 -12.22 2.25 -8.41
N VAL A 144 -11.81 2.17 -7.14
CA VAL A 144 -12.45 2.98 -6.07
C VAL A 144 -12.36 4.48 -6.36
N MET A 145 -11.21 4.96 -6.87
CA MET A 145 -11.07 6.36 -7.26
C MET A 145 -11.97 6.74 -8.44
N ALA A 146 -12.07 5.87 -9.45
CA ALA A 146 -12.94 6.06 -10.60
C ALA A 146 -14.42 6.07 -10.18
N ASP A 147 -14.83 5.16 -9.30
CA ASP A 147 -16.20 5.08 -8.78
C ASP A 147 -16.60 6.36 -8.03
N ILE A 148 -15.71 6.87 -7.16
CA ILE A 148 -15.93 8.14 -6.46
C ILE A 148 -16.06 9.28 -7.47
N PHE A 149 -15.18 9.33 -8.46
CA PHE A 149 -15.21 10.36 -9.50
C PHE A 149 -16.53 10.34 -10.31
N LEU A 150 -16.97 9.15 -10.75
CA LEU A 150 -18.23 8.98 -11.47
C LEU A 150 -19.44 9.31 -10.60
N PHE A 151 -19.40 8.96 -9.30
CA PHE A 151 -20.43 9.34 -8.34
C PHE A 151 -20.55 10.86 -8.21
N LEU A 152 -19.42 11.57 -8.07
CA LEU A 152 -19.41 13.03 -8.00
C LEU A 152 -19.92 13.68 -9.30
N GLN A 153 -19.61 13.11 -10.46
CA GLN A 153 -20.16 13.58 -11.74
C GLN A 153 -21.67 13.41 -11.82
N LYS A 154 -22.21 12.26 -11.38
CA LYS A 154 -23.66 12.01 -11.32
C LYS A 154 -24.35 12.98 -10.38
N MET A 155 -23.79 13.22 -9.19
CA MET A 155 -24.32 14.19 -8.24
C MET A 155 -24.35 15.59 -8.85
N ARG A 156 -23.25 16.04 -9.45
CA ARG A 156 -23.19 17.34 -10.14
C ARG A 156 -24.25 17.46 -11.23
N TYR A 157 -24.39 16.44 -12.08
CA TYR A 157 -25.40 16.41 -13.14
C TYR A 157 -26.82 16.48 -12.57
N PHE A 158 -27.09 15.76 -11.47
CA PHE A 158 -28.37 15.81 -10.77
C PHE A 158 -28.68 17.21 -10.23
N PHE A 159 -27.72 17.91 -9.62
CA PHE A 159 -27.94 19.28 -9.16
C PHE A 159 -28.23 20.25 -10.32
N ILE A 160 -27.43 20.21 -11.39
CA ILE A 160 -27.63 21.08 -12.57
C ILE A 160 -28.99 20.85 -13.23
N LYS A 161 -29.43 19.60 -13.39
CA LYS A 161 -30.74 19.31 -13.99
C LYS A 161 -31.93 19.67 -13.11
N ASN A 162 -31.74 19.69 -11.79
CA ASN A 162 -32.80 19.96 -10.82
C ASN A 162 -32.73 21.39 -10.24
N ASP A 163 -32.06 22.33 -10.92
CA ASP A 163 -32.02 23.74 -10.50
C ASP A 163 -33.43 24.33 -10.30
N TRP A 164 -34.41 23.94 -11.12
CA TRP A 164 -35.82 24.32 -10.95
C TRP A 164 -36.42 23.83 -9.62
N PHE A 165 -36.04 22.63 -9.17
CA PHE A 165 -36.51 22.05 -7.90
C PHE A 165 -36.03 22.89 -6.70
N PHE A 166 -34.80 23.42 -6.74
CA PHE A 166 -34.28 24.31 -5.69
C PHE A 166 -34.93 25.72 -5.72
N VAL A 167 -35.25 26.24 -6.90
CA VAL A 167 -36.00 27.51 -7.04
C VAL A 167 -37.43 27.40 -6.48
N VAL A 168 -38.11 26.27 -6.70
CA VAL A 168 -39.47 26.03 -6.18
C VAL A 168 -39.46 25.88 -4.65
N MET A 169 -38.49 25.14 -4.09
CA MET A 169 -38.32 25.00 -2.63
C MET A 169 -38.03 26.33 -1.93
N GLY A 170 -37.24 27.21 -2.56
CA GLY A 170 -36.93 28.55 -2.03
C GLY A 170 -38.12 29.52 -2.04
N LYS A 171 -39.08 29.34 -2.95
CA LYS A 171 -40.31 30.16 -3.01
C LYS A 171 -41.34 29.75 -1.96
N GLY A 172 -41.45 28.47 -1.62
CA GLY A 172 -42.36 27.97 -0.57
C GLY A 172 -42.02 28.47 0.84
N LEU A 173 -40.73 28.70 1.13
CA LEU A 173 -40.26 29.24 2.42
C LEU A 173 -40.56 30.73 2.62
N LYS A 174 -40.79 31.49 1.54
CA LYS A 174 -41.13 32.92 1.64
C LYS A 174 -42.64 33.18 1.83
N LEU A 175 -43.51 32.20 1.57
CA LEU A 175 -44.96 32.40 1.65
C LEU A 175 -45.57 32.20 3.06
N ASN A 176 -44.85 31.55 3.99
CA ASN A 176 -45.31 31.29 5.37
C ASN A 176 -44.74 32.29 6.41
N ARG A 177 -44.32 33.47 5.95
CA ARG A 177 -43.84 34.58 6.80
C ARG A 177 -44.74 35.81 6.59
N ILE A 178 -46.02 35.67 6.91
CA ILE A 178 -46.98 36.77 7.15
C ILE A 178 -47.84 36.33 8.33
#